data_AF-A0A1V9E3L6-F1
#
_entry.id   AF-A0A1V9E3L6-F1
#
_cell.length_a   1.000
_cell.length_b   1.000
_cell.length_c   1.000
_cell.angle_alpha   90.00
_cell.angle_beta   90.00
_cell.angle_gamma   90.00
#
_symmetry.space_group_name_H-M   'P 1'
#
loop_
_entity.id
_entity.type
_entity.pdbx_description
1 polymer ?
#
loop_
_entity_poly.entity_id
_entity_poly.type
_entity_poly.pdbx_seq_one_letter_code
_entity_poly.pdbx_strand_id
1 'polypeptide(L)'
;MTAYDLKCALKHKLKTYDRNGVSEICEQLISNLYEPATPFDVKTGKEIMRDLRNNLQFDLVQQVGEALILTNRSNFTIRKLYAQSLIDQNFLAAAISVLNQLISDAQHEPDTNMEAKAEEMEARGLLGRSFKQIYINKYGAANPNLHAFLQLAIKTYYEVYDTNRTVFTWHGINVVALLIRAKKDKITIDTKFDPLELATAILQVIEAKYDRQEADAWDFATAAEACIALQDAKNALEWISGYARMPYIDAFQLRSTLRQLEEVWQLDVNSEMGSLLLPIIRAELLKSQGGTVVIDANDVQYQKTITKTYQQLINAVEVTDNSTARLEKVFSYDSFSSYDWYKTGIDRCLAVARIGRETNKGMGTGFLLQGKALHEKLGTELVLITNAHVVSNDPAENKKGALHSDEAVVIFEILNYQEKFTIKEIIWSSPSTELDVTILRFDEEGLVRLQKLTENIAIYPVSLYQPMVSNEKANNRIYIIGHPAGGTLQLSLYDNVLLDSEDPRIHYRTPTIGGSSGSPVFNQNWQLIGLHHAGSKDMPMLNGKPGRYEANEGIWIQAIKRGLSDFFEH
;
A
#
# COMPACT_ATOMS: atom_id res chain seq x y z
N MET A 1 -25.60 9.84 -21.93
CA MET A 1 -24.26 9.34 -22.31
C MET A 1 -24.40 7.92 -22.80
N THR A 2 -23.66 7.51 -23.83
CA THR A 2 -23.65 6.11 -24.27
C THR A 2 -22.89 5.23 -23.26
N ALA A 3 -23.07 3.92 -23.33
CA ALA A 3 -22.29 2.97 -22.51
C ALA A 3 -20.77 3.10 -22.72
N TYR A 4 -20.36 3.46 -23.94
CA TYR A 4 -18.96 3.71 -24.27
C TYR A 4 -18.42 4.99 -23.59
N ASP A 5 -19.21 6.06 -23.58
CA ASP A 5 -18.83 7.32 -22.91
C ASP A 5 -18.67 7.10 -21.40
N LEU A 6 -19.61 6.37 -20.79
CA LEU A 6 -19.55 5.99 -19.37
C LEU A 6 -18.28 5.18 -19.06
N LYS A 7 -17.92 4.21 -19.92
CA LYS A 7 -16.69 3.44 -19.76
C LYS A 7 -15.43 4.32 -19.84
N CYS A 8 -15.37 5.24 -20.81
CA CYS A 8 -14.22 6.15 -20.95
C CYS A 8 -14.09 7.07 -19.73
N ALA A 9 -15.20 7.61 -19.23
CA ALA A 9 -15.23 8.39 -18.00
C ALA A 9 -14.80 7.55 -16.78
N LEU A 10 -15.31 6.32 -16.66
CA LEU A 10 -14.95 5.39 -15.59
C LEU A 10 -13.44 5.13 -15.55
N LYS A 11 -12.83 4.83 -16.70
CA LYS A 11 -11.39 4.61 -16.80
C LYS A 11 -10.57 5.82 -16.36
N HIS A 12 -11.01 7.02 -16.73
CA HIS A 12 -10.35 8.25 -16.29
C HIS A 12 -10.43 8.39 -14.76
N LYS A 13 -11.61 8.21 -14.17
CA LYS A 13 -11.82 8.31 -12.72
C LYS A 13 -11.06 7.25 -11.93
N LEU A 14 -11.00 6.01 -12.43
CA LEU A 14 -10.19 4.94 -11.85
C LEU A 14 -8.69 5.31 -11.88
N LYS A 15 -8.20 5.86 -12.99
CA LYS A 15 -6.80 6.32 -13.11
C LYS A 15 -6.46 7.49 -12.19
N THR A 16 -7.44 8.31 -11.82
CA THR A 16 -7.28 9.41 -10.86
C THR A 16 -7.66 9.03 -9.43
N TYR A 17 -7.94 7.75 -9.15
CA TYR A 17 -8.35 7.24 -7.84
C TYR A 17 -9.59 7.95 -7.25
N ASP A 18 -10.47 8.48 -8.10
CA ASP A 18 -11.68 9.20 -7.70
C ASP A 18 -12.83 8.22 -7.46
N ARG A 19 -12.84 7.58 -6.27
CA ARG A 19 -13.85 6.55 -5.93
C ARG A 19 -15.29 7.09 -6.00
N ASN A 20 -15.53 8.33 -5.57
CA ASN A 20 -16.87 8.92 -5.61
C ASN A 20 -17.33 9.08 -7.06
N GLY A 21 -16.47 9.63 -7.93
CA GLY A 21 -16.76 9.73 -9.36
C GLY A 21 -16.96 8.36 -10.03
N VAL A 22 -16.23 7.32 -9.60
CA VAL A 22 -16.46 5.93 -10.07
C VAL A 22 -17.84 5.41 -9.65
N SER A 23 -18.26 5.67 -8.41
CA SER A 23 -19.58 5.28 -7.89
C SER A 23 -20.71 5.96 -8.67
N GLU A 24 -20.64 7.28 -8.85
CA GLU A 24 -21.64 8.06 -9.59
C GLU A 24 -21.83 7.54 -11.03
N ILE A 25 -20.71 7.19 -11.70
CA ILE A 25 -20.76 6.61 -13.05
C ILE A 25 -21.40 5.22 -13.04
N CYS A 26 -21.13 4.40 -12.01
CA CYS A 26 -21.74 3.08 -11.88
C CYS A 26 -23.24 3.18 -11.60
N GLU A 27 -23.67 4.10 -10.73
CA GLU A 27 -25.09 4.37 -10.46
C GLU A 27 -25.82 4.81 -11.73
N GLN A 28 -25.22 5.72 -12.51
CA GLN A 28 -25.78 6.13 -13.80
C GLN A 28 -25.86 4.97 -14.80
N LEU A 29 -24.82 4.13 -14.86
CA LEU A 29 -24.82 2.93 -15.70
C LEU A 29 -25.96 1.97 -15.30
N ILE A 30 -26.10 1.69 -14.00
CA ILE A 30 -27.13 0.81 -13.47
C ILE A 30 -28.52 1.37 -13.80
N SER A 31 -28.75 2.67 -13.61
CA SER A 31 -30.02 3.30 -13.96
C SER A 31 -30.35 3.11 -15.45
N ASN A 32 -29.37 3.32 -16.34
CA ASN A 32 -29.56 3.15 -17.78
C ASN A 32 -29.89 1.71 -18.18
N LEU A 33 -29.37 0.70 -17.45
CA LEU A 33 -29.66 -0.71 -17.72
C LEU A 33 -31.14 -1.05 -17.48
N TYR A 34 -31.80 -0.41 -16.52
CA TYR A 34 -33.22 -0.64 -16.26
C TYR A 34 -34.16 0.09 -17.23
N GLU A 35 -33.64 0.96 -18.11
CA GLU A 35 -34.45 1.64 -19.12
C GLU A 35 -34.78 0.70 -20.32
N PRO A 36 -36.05 0.63 -20.77
CA PRO A 36 -36.48 -0.32 -21.80
C PRO A 36 -35.85 -0.14 -23.20
N ALA A 37 -35.31 1.04 -23.51
CA ALA A 37 -34.95 1.43 -24.87
C ALA A 37 -33.44 1.62 -25.11
N THR A 38 -32.58 1.30 -24.14
CA THR A 38 -31.13 1.54 -24.26
C THR A 38 -30.42 0.28 -24.76
N PRO A 39 -29.89 0.25 -25.99
CA PRO A 39 -29.03 -0.83 -26.45
C PRO A 39 -27.77 -0.85 -25.59
N PHE A 40 -27.45 -2.00 -25.01
CA PHE A 40 -26.26 -2.18 -24.19
C PHE A 40 -25.48 -3.39 -24.67
N ASP A 41 -24.21 -3.16 -24.97
CA ASP A 41 -23.29 -4.18 -25.45
C ASP A 41 -22.69 -4.95 -24.26
N VAL A 42 -22.89 -6.28 -24.24
CA VAL A 42 -22.37 -7.19 -23.21
C VAL A 42 -20.84 -7.06 -23.11
N LYS A 43 -20.12 -6.85 -24.22
CA LYS A 43 -18.66 -6.67 -24.18
C LYS A 43 -18.27 -5.44 -23.37
N THR A 44 -18.97 -4.33 -23.53
CA THR A 44 -18.77 -3.12 -22.72
C THR A 44 -19.00 -3.40 -21.22
N GLY A 45 -20.04 -4.16 -20.87
CA GLY A 45 -20.28 -4.60 -19.48
C GLY A 45 -19.14 -5.45 -18.90
N LYS A 46 -18.63 -6.43 -19.67
CA LYS A 46 -17.47 -7.24 -19.27
C LYS A 46 -16.24 -6.38 -18.98
N GLU A 47 -15.96 -5.42 -19.85
CA GLU A 47 -14.78 -4.53 -19.73
C GLU A 47 -14.89 -3.61 -18.51
N ILE A 48 -16.07 -3.03 -18.27
CA ILE A 48 -16.34 -2.20 -17.08
C ILE A 48 -16.13 -3.02 -15.79
N MET A 49 -16.72 -4.22 -15.70
CA MET A 49 -16.55 -5.08 -14.52
C MET A 49 -15.09 -5.49 -14.30
N ARG A 50 -14.32 -5.73 -15.39
CA ARG A 50 -12.87 -6.00 -15.30
C ARG A 50 -12.09 -4.78 -14.80
N ASP A 51 -12.37 -3.60 -15.33
CA ASP A 51 -11.71 -2.36 -14.91
C ASP A 51 -11.97 -2.08 -13.41
N LEU A 52 -13.23 -2.25 -12.96
CA LEU A 52 -13.60 -2.13 -11.55
C LEU A 52 -12.88 -3.17 -10.66
N ARG A 53 -12.89 -4.44 -11.07
CA ARG A 53 -12.20 -5.53 -10.36
C ARG A 53 -10.71 -5.25 -10.23
N ASN A 54 -10.06 -4.87 -11.32
CA ASN A 54 -8.62 -4.61 -11.38
C ASN A 54 -8.19 -3.45 -10.47
N ASN A 55 -9.14 -2.59 -10.09
CA ASN A 55 -8.96 -1.49 -9.15
C ASN A 55 -9.65 -1.75 -7.79
N LEU A 56 -9.95 -3.02 -7.48
CA LEU A 56 -10.46 -3.51 -6.20
C LEU A 56 -11.82 -2.92 -5.78
N GLN A 57 -12.62 -2.44 -6.74
CA GLN A 57 -13.97 -1.89 -6.51
C GLN A 57 -15.03 -3.01 -6.49
N PHE A 58 -14.85 -4.01 -5.61
CA PHE A 58 -15.67 -5.24 -5.65
C PHE A 58 -17.15 -5.00 -5.35
N ASP A 59 -17.45 -4.05 -4.47
CA ASP A 59 -18.82 -3.56 -4.20
C ASP A 59 -19.50 -3.07 -5.48
N LEU A 60 -18.77 -2.31 -6.31
CA LEU A 60 -19.29 -1.81 -7.59
C LEU A 60 -19.35 -2.92 -8.66
N VAL A 61 -18.39 -3.86 -8.67
CA VAL A 61 -18.48 -5.07 -9.54
C VAL A 61 -19.75 -5.86 -9.21
N GLN A 62 -20.06 -6.03 -7.93
CA GLN A 62 -21.27 -6.73 -7.49
C GLN A 62 -22.53 -6.02 -8.00
N GLN A 63 -22.66 -4.72 -7.75
CA GLN A 63 -23.84 -3.92 -8.13
C GLN A 63 -24.07 -3.91 -9.65
N VAL A 64 -23.01 -3.64 -10.43
CA VAL A 64 -23.09 -3.64 -11.90
C VAL A 64 -23.39 -5.04 -12.44
N GLY A 65 -22.72 -6.07 -11.89
CA GLY A 65 -22.96 -7.46 -12.28
C GLY A 65 -24.40 -7.92 -12.02
N GLU A 66 -24.95 -7.57 -10.86
CA GLU A 66 -26.33 -7.86 -10.50
C GLU A 66 -27.32 -7.20 -11.46
N ALA A 67 -27.15 -5.91 -11.77
CA ALA A 67 -28.00 -5.21 -12.73
C ALA A 67 -27.94 -5.84 -14.14
N LEU A 68 -26.76 -6.25 -14.61
CA LEU A 68 -26.61 -6.93 -15.89
C LEU A 68 -27.31 -8.30 -15.91
N ILE A 69 -27.26 -9.05 -14.81
CA ILE A 69 -27.94 -10.34 -14.67
C ILE A 69 -29.47 -10.15 -14.65
N LEU A 70 -29.97 -9.27 -13.78
CA LEU A 70 -31.41 -9.04 -13.59
C LEU A 70 -32.10 -8.49 -14.84
N THR A 71 -31.37 -7.74 -15.66
CA THR A 71 -31.91 -7.19 -16.91
C THR A 71 -31.67 -8.10 -18.12
N ASN A 72 -31.25 -9.35 -17.90
CA ASN A 72 -30.98 -10.36 -18.94
C ASN A 72 -29.92 -9.93 -19.96
N ARG A 73 -28.90 -9.20 -19.51
CA ARG A 73 -27.75 -8.71 -20.30
C ARG A 73 -26.42 -9.29 -19.80
N SER A 74 -26.43 -10.59 -19.48
CA SER A 74 -25.28 -11.29 -18.92
C SER A 74 -24.79 -12.45 -19.80
N ASN A 75 -23.60 -12.95 -19.50
CA ASN A 75 -23.02 -14.16 -20.06
C ASN A 75 -22.20 -14.89 -18.97
N PHE A 76 -21.54 -16.00 -19.32
CA PHE A 76 -20.70 -16.74 -18.37
C PHE A 76 -19.62 -15.87 -17.70
N THR A 77 -18.91 -15.02 -18.46
CA THR A 77 -17.90 -14.11 -17.90
C THR A 77 -18.47 -13.11 -16.88
N ILE A 78 -19.63 -12.49 -17.16
CA ILE A 78 -20.28 -11.55 -16.23
C ILE A 78 -20.68 -12.26 -14.95
N ARG A 79 -21.28 -13.46 -15.05
CA ARG A 79 -21.65 -14.26 -13.88
C ARG A 79 -20.43 -14.69 -13.07
N LYS A 80 -19.32 -15.03 -13.73
CA LYS A 80 -18.04 -15.31 -13.05
C LYS A 80 -17.52 -14.07 -12.30
N LEU A 81 -17.48 -12.91 -12.94
CA LEU A 81 -17.01 -11.67 -12.31
C LEU A 81 -17.91 -11.26 -11.14
N TYR A 82 -19.23 -11.44 -11.26
CA TYR A 82 -20.17 -11.26 -10.16
C TYR A 82 -19.88 -12.21 -9.00
N ALA A 83 -19.75 -13.52 -9.26
CA ALA A 83 -19.37 -14.50 -8.23
C ALA A 83 -18.03 -14.16 -7.57
N GLN A 84 -17.04 -13.74 -8.35
CA GLN A 84 -15.73 -13.31 -7.85
C GLN A 84 -15.87 -12.13 -6.88
N SER A 85 -16.68 -11.11 -7.23
CA SER A 85 -16.93 -9.96 -6.35
C SER A 85 -17.60 -10.34 -5.03
N LEU A 86 -18.45 -11.38 -5.03
CA LEU A 86 -19.05 -11.94 -3.82
C LEU A 86 -17.98 -12.63 -2.95
N ILE A 87 -17.06 -13.39 -3.56
CA ILE A 87 -15.95 -14.02 -2.83
C ILE A 87 -15.06 -12.97 -2.17
N ASP A 88 -14.65 -11.94 -2.91
CA ASP A 88 -13.76 -10.89 -2.41
C ASP A 88 -14.38 -10.05 -1.28
N GLN A 89 -15.72 -10.04 -1.18
CA GLN A 89 -16.48 -9.43 -0.09
C GLN A 89 -16.94 -10.44 0.98
N ASN A 90 -16.44 -11.69 0.92
CA ASN A 90 -16.74 -12.75 1.88
C ASN A 90 -18.22 -13.25 1.89
N PHE A 91 -18.99 -12.98 0.83
CA PHE A 91 -20.32 -13.54 0.61
C PHE A 91 -20.24 -14.97 0.01
N LEU A 92 -19.52 -15.86 0.70
CA LEU A 92 -19.08 -17.16 0.15
C LEU A 92 -20.25 -18.10 -0.22
N ALA A 93 -21.33 -18.13 0.57
CA ALA A 93 -22.49 -18.98 0.27
C ALA A 93 -23.21 -18.54 -1.03
N ALA A 94 -23.38 -17.23 -1.22
CA ALA A 94 -23.97 -16.68 -2.43
C ALA A 94 -23.07 -16.95 -3.65
N ALA A 95 -21.75 -16.76 -3.51
CA ALA A 95 -20.79 -17.06 -4.56
C ALA A 95 -20.86 -18.54 -5.00
N ILE A 96 -20.89 -19.48 -4.05
CA ILE A 96 -20.99 -20.92 -4.33
C ILE A 96 -22.27 -21.23 -5.12
N SER A 97 -23.40 -20.63 -4.77
CA SER A 97 -24.66 -20.82 -5.49
C SER A 97 -24.57 -20.34 -6.95
N VAL A 98 -24.00 -19.16 -7.18
CA VAL A 98 -23.82 -18.60 -8.53
C VAL A 98 -22.88 -19.47 -9.35
N LEU A 99 -21.76 -19.92 -8.77
CA LEU A 99 -20.75 -20.74 -9.44
C LEU A 99 -21.29 -22.13 -9.80
N ASN A 100 -22.02 -22.80 -8.89
CA ASN A 100 -22.62 -24.09 -9.19
C ASN A 100 -23.61 -24.01 -10.36
N GLN A 101 -24.45 -22.97 -10.39
CA GLN A 101 -25.35 -22.77 -11.52
C GLN A 101 -24.57 -22.45 -12.80
N LEU A 102 -23.51 -21.64 -12.73
CA LEU A 102 -22.68 -21.30 -13.89
C LEU A 102 -22.03 -22.55 -14.49
N ILE A 103 -21.41 -23.38 -13.63
CA ILE A 103 -20.79 -24.65 -14.03
C ILE A 103 -21.85 -25.56 -14.67
N SER A 104 -23.01 -25.72 -14.04
CA SER A 104 -24.09 -26.54 -14.58
C SER A 104 -24.53 -26.06 -15.96
N ASP A 105 -24.78 -24.75 -16.13
CA ASP A 105 -25.20 -24.18 -17.42
C ASP A 105 -24.11 -24.35 -18.49
N ALA A 106 -22.83 -24.11 -18.15
CA ALA A 106 -21.70 -24.24 -19.08
C ALA A 106 -21.47 -25.70 -19.53
N GLN A 107 -21.83 -26.68 -18.70
CA GLN A 107 -21.75 -28.10 -19.05
C GLN A 107 -22.83 -28.53 -20.05
N HIS A 108 -23.99 -27.87 -20.06
CA HIS A 108 -25.05 -28.13 -21.03
C HIS A 108 -24.78 -27.47 -22.40
N GLU A 109 -23.81 -26.57 -22.49
CA GLU A 109 -23.38 -25.98 -23.75
C GLU A 109 -22.57 -26.98 -24.60
N PRO A 110 -22.72 -26.95 -25.94
CA PRO A 110 -21.94 -27.79 -26.85
C PRO A 110 -20.43 -27.62 -26.66
N ASP A 111 -19.65 -28.67 -26.92
CA ASP A 111 -18.18 -28.62 -26.81
C ASP A 111 -17.51 -27.62 -27.77
N THR A 112 -18.24 -27.18 -28.80
CA THR A 112 -17.79 -26.11 -29.71
C THR A 112 -17.86 -24.71 -29.06
N ASN A 113 -18.58 -24.54 -27.95
CA ASN A 113 -18.65 -23.29 -27.21
C ASN A 113 -17.42 -23.13 -26.30
N MET A 114 -16.32 -22.66 -26.88
CA MET A 114 -15.04 -22.49 -26.18
C MET A 114 -15.12 -21.49 -25.01
N GLU A 115 -15.98 -20.46 -25.08
CA GLU A 115 -16.17 -19.52 -23.97
C GLU A 115 -16.80 -20.24 -22.76
N ALA A 116 -17.83 -21.05 -22.97
CA ALA A 116 -18.47 -21.83 -21.90
C ALA A 116 -17.48 -22.78 -21.23
N LYS A 117 -16.67 -23.52 -22.01
CA LYS A 117 -15.68 -24.46 -21.45
C LYS A 117 -14.56 -23.76 -20.69
N ALA A 118 -14.06 -22.63 -21.20
CA ALA A 118 -13.06 -21.84 -20.50
C ALA A 118 -13.61 -21.28 -19.17
N GLU A 119 -14.82 -20.73 -19.18
CA GLU A 119 -15.45 -20.17 -17.99
C GLU A 119 -15.88 -21.25 -16.98
N GLU A 120 -16.18 -22.49 -17.42
CA GLU A 120 -16.39 -23.63 -16.52
C GLU A 120 -15.14 -23.91 -15.67
N MET A 121 -13.97 -24.03 -16.31
CA MET A 121 -12.71 -24.36 -15.61
C MET A 121 -12.32 -23.26 -14.62
N GLU A 122 -12.52 -22.01 -15.01
CA GLU A 122 -12.35 -20.83 -14.16
C GLU A 122 -13.33 -20.83 -12.98
N ALA A 123 -14.61 -21.09 -13.22
CA ALA A 123 -15.63 -21.14 -12.18
C ALA A 123 -15.37 -22.26 -11.17
N ARG A 124 -14.90 -23.43 -11.62
CA ARG A 124 -14.44 -24.52 -10.74
C ARG A 124 -13.27 -24.07 -9.85
N GLY A 125 -12.30 -23.33 -10.41
CA GLY A 125 -11.22 -22.74 -9.62
C GLY A 125 -11.71 -21.74 -8.56
N LEU A 126 -12.71 -20.91 -8.89
CA LEU A 126 -13.36 -20.00 -7.92
C LEU A 126 -14.21 -20.73 -6.87
N LEU A 127 -14.79 -21.87 -7.24
CA LEU A 127 -15.51 -22.73 -6.31
C LEU A 127 -14.53 -23.32 -5.29
N GLY A 128 -13.39 -23.82 -5.76
CA GLY A 128 -12.26 -24.21 -4.90
C GLY A 128 -11.78 -23.06 -4.01
N ARG A 129 -11.69 -21.84 -4.54
CA ARG A 129 -11.33 -20.63 -3.77
C ARG A 129 -12.33 -20.34 -2.66
N SER A 130 -13.62 -20.52 -2.94
CA SER A 130 -14.70 -20.29 -1.97
C SER A 130 -14.58 -21.26 -0.79
N PHE A 131 -14.40 -22.56 -1.07
CA PHE A 131 -14.20 -23.57 -0.02
C PHE A 131 -12.91 -23.35 0.77
N LYS A 132 -11.81 -23.00 0.07
CA LYS A 132 -10.56 -22.59 0.70
C LYS A 132 -10.77 -21.42 1.67
N GLN A 133 -11.52 -20.39 1.24
CA GLN A 133 -11.75 -19.21 2.08
C GLN A 133 -12.64 -19.52 3.30
N ILE A 134 -13.62 -20.41 3.18
CA ILE A 134 -14.43 -20.87 4.33
C ILE A 134 -13.52 -21.50 5.40
N TYR A 135 -12.57 -22.33 4.98
CA TYR A 135 -11.59 -22.93 5.89
C TYR A 135 -10.70 -21.86 6.56
N ILE A 136 -10.18 -20.91 5.78
CA ILE A 136 -9.25 -19.88 6.27
C ILE A 136 -9.92 -18.89 7.24
N ASN A 137 -11.14 -18.42 6.95
CA ASN A 137 -11.75 -17.28 7.65
C ASN A 137 -12.18 -17.54 9.11
N LYS A 138 -12.06 -18.77 9.64
CA LYS A 138 -12.68 -19.16 10.92
C LYS A 138 -11.89 -20.16 11.76
N TYR A 139 -10.64 -19.87 12.12
CA TYR A 139 -9.82 -20.80 12.93
C TYR A 139 -9.88 -22.24 12.38
N GLY A 140 -9.83 -22.42 11.05
CA GLY A 140 -10.16 -23.67 10.34
C GLY A 140 -9.51 -24.90 10.92
N ALA A 141 -8.24 -24.78 11.34
CA ALA A 141 -7.49 -25.84 11.99
C ALA A 141 -8.16 -26.36 13.28
N ALA A 142 -8.72 -25.48 14.11
CA ALA A 142 -9.32 -25.80 15.40
C ALA A 142 -10.77 -26.32 15.31
N ASN A 143 -11.42 -26.20 14.15
CA ASN A 143 -12.81 -26.62 13.97
C ASN A 143 -12.91 -27.80 12.97
N PRO A 144 -13.14 -29.04 13.46
CA PRO A 144 -13.25 -30.23 12.60
C PRO A 144 -14.33 -30.11 11.52
N ASN A 145 -15.40 -29.34 11.75
CA ASN A 145 -16.45 -29.13 10.74
C ASN A 145 -15.95 -28.36 9.53
N LEU A 146 -14.85 -27.61 9.65
CA LEU A 146 -14.25 -26.85 8.57
C LEU A 146 -13.26 -27.68 7.74
N HIS A 147 -12.78 -28.81 8.25
CA HIS A 147 -11.84 -29.70 7.54
C HIS A 147 -12.45 -30.28 6.25
N ALA A 148 -13.77 -30.50 6.23
CA ALA A 148 -14.49 -30.92 5.03
C ALA A 148 -14.37 -29.90 3.88
N PHE A 149 -14.33 -28.59 4.18
CA PHE A 149 -14.14 -27.56 3.16
C PHE A 149 -12.72 -27.52 2.61
N LEU A 150 -11.71 -27.83 3.44
CA LEU A 150 -10.33 -27.99 2.98
C LEU A 150 -10.22 -29.16 1.99
N GLN A 151 -10.81 -30.32 2.32
CA GLN A 151 -10.85 -31.48 1.42
C GLN A 151 -11.59 -31.17 0.12
N LEU A 152 -12.72 -30.47 0.21
CA LEU A 152 -13.51 -30.09 -0.96
C LEU A 152 -12.76 -29.09 -1.86
N ALA A 153 -12.02 -28.14 -1.27
CA ALA A 153 -11.16 -27.23 -2.02
C ALA A 153 -10.06 -27.98 -2.78
N ILE A 154 -9.33 -28.87 -2.09
CA ILE A 154 -8.27 -29.70 -2.69
C ILE A 154 -8.83 -30.53 -3.85
N LYS A 155 -9.95 -31.23 -3.63
CA LYS A 155 -10.61 -32.03 -4.66
C LYS A 155 -10.98 -31.17 -5.88
N THR A 156 -11.63 -30.04 -5.65
CA THR A 156 -12.11 -29.16 -6.74
C THR A 156 -10.96 -28.62 -7.59
N TYR A 157 -9.86 -28.20 -6.95
CA TYR A 157 -8.67 -27.76 -7.70
C TYR A 157 -8.00 -28.91 -8.44
N TYR A 158 -7.85 -30.06 -7.80
CA TYR A 158 -7.19 -31.22 -8.39
C TYR A 158 -7.93 -31.75 -9.62
N GLU A 159 -9.26 -31.83 -9.56
CA GLU A 159 -10.08 -32.28 -10.70
C GLU A 159 -9.83 -31.46 -11.97
N VAL A 160 -9.65 -30.14 -11.85
CA VAL A 160 -9.31 -29.28 -13.01
C VAL A 160 -7.87 -29.48 -13.43
N TYR A 161 -6.93 -29.48 -12.48
CA TYR A 161 -5.51 -29.65 -12.76
C TYR A 161 -5.22 -30.96 -13.50
N ASP A 162 -5.89 -32.05 -13.12
CA ASP A 162 -5.68 -33.37 -13.70
C ASP A 162 -6.16 -33.48 -15.16
N THR A 163 -7.08 -32.62 -15.60
CA THR A 163 -7.51 -32.60 -17.01
C THR A 163 -6.39 -32.17 -17.95
N ASN A 164 -5.54 -31.23 -17.52
CA ASN A 164 -4.38 -30.78 -18.27
C ASN A 164 -3.36 -30.06 -17.37
N ARG A 165 -2.34 -30.81 -16.94
CA ARG A 165 -1.33 -30.35 -15.98
C ARG A 165 -0.38 -29.28 -16.51
N THR A 166 -0.30 -29.06 -17.82
CA THR A 166 0.55 -27.99 -18.39
C THR A 166 -0.20 -26.67 -18.55
N VAL A 167 -1.53 -26.69 -18.53
CA VAL A 167 -2.39 -25.51 -18.71
C VAL A 167 -2.89 -24.99 -17.37
N PHE A 168 -3.38 -25.87 -16.48
CA PHE A 168 -4.07 -25.47 -15.25
C PHE A 168 -3.15 -25.40 -14.03
N THR A 169 -1.94 -24.86 -14.21
CA THR A 169 -0.89 -24.77 -13.19
C THR A 169 -1.35 -24.02 -11.93
N TRP A 170 -2.19 -23.00 -12.07
CA TRP A 170 -2.71 -22.26 -10.92
C TRP A 170 -3.70 -23.07 -10.06
N HIS A 171 -4.46 -24.01 -10.64
CA HIS A 171 -5.22 -24.98 -9.85
C HIS A 171 -4.27 -25.94 -9.13
N GLY A 172 -3.24 -26.42 -9.83
CA GLY A 172 -2.21 -27.31 -9.28
C GLY A 172 -1.49 -26.71 -8.07
N ILE A 173 -1.05 -25.46 -8.14
CA ILE A 173 -0.32 -24.83 -7.02
C ILE A 173 -1.22 -24.61 -5.80
N ASN A 174 -2.53 -24.40 -6.02
CA ASN A 174 -3.49 -24.34 -4.93
C ASN A 174 -3.66 -25.70 -4.24
N VAL A 175 -3.58 -26.81 -4.98
CA VAL A 175 -3.51 -28.16 -4.37
C VAL A 175 -2.27 -28.28 -3.49
N VAL A 176 -1.09 -27.89 -4.00
CA VAL A 176 0.17 -27.91 -3.24
C VAL A 176 0.06 -27.08 -1.97
N ALA A 177 -0.36 -25.82 -2.08
CA ALA A 177 -0.49 -24.90 -0.95
C ALA A 177 -1.43 -25.46 0.12
N LEU A 178 -2.56 -26.04 -0.26
CA LEU A 178 -3.54 -26.60 0.68
C LEU A 178 -3.06 -27.91 1.33
N LEU A 179 -2.33 -28.76 0.61
CA LEU A 179 -1.72 -29.97 1.19
C LEU A 179 -0.64 -29.63 2.22
N ILE A 180 0.24 -28.67 1.89
CA ILE A 180 1.25 -28.17 2.85
C ILE A 180 0.57 -27.51 4.04
N ARG A 181 -0.48 -26.73 3.79
CA ARG A 181 -1.26 -26.10 4.86
C ARG A 181 -1.93 -27.14 5.77
N ALA A 182 -2.54 -28.19 5.20
CA ALA A 182 -3.12 -29.29 5.98
C ALA A 182 -2.08 -29.94 6.90
N LYS A 183 -0.87 -30.19 6.39
CA LYS A 183 0.24 -30.74 7.17
C LYS A 183 0.63 -29.82 8.33
N LYS A 184 0.74 -28.51 8.08
CA LYS A 184 1.04 -27.49 9.10
C LYS A 184 -0.04 -27.43 10.18
N ASP A 185 -1.31 -27.54 9.78
CA ASP A 185 -2.47 -27.56 10.67
C ASP A 185 -2.72 -28.94 11.31
N LYS A 186 -1.85 -29.93 11.06
CA LYS A 186 -1.92 -31.31 11.57
C LYS A 186 -3.20 -32.05 11.16
N ILE A 187 -3.72 -31.77 9.97
CA ILE A 187 -4.89 -32.41 9.38
C ILE A 187 -4.42 -33.49 8.40
N THR A 188 -4.94 -34.71 8.56
CA THR A 188 -4.70 -35.79 7.61
C THR A 188 -5.63 -35.64 6.40
N ILE A 189 -5.02 -35.54 5.22
CA ILE A 189 -5.72 -35.58 3.94
C ILE A 189 -5.30 -36.89 3.26
N ASP A 190 -6.27 -37.72 2.89
CA ASP A 190 -6.01 -38.91 2.09
C ASP A 190 -5.70 -38.48 0.65
N THR A 191 -4.42 -38.46 0.31
CA THR A 191 -3.93 -38.12 -1.03
C THR A 191 -2.80 -39.07 -1.42
N LYS A 192 -2.75 -39.42 -2.70
CA LYS A 192 -1.69 -40.26 -3.27
C LYS A 192 -0.49 -39.46 -3.79
N PHE A 193 -0.54 -38.13 -3.69
CA PHE A 193 0.43 -37.25 -4.32
C PHE A 193 1.30 -36.54 -3.28
N ASP A 194 2.60 -36.47 -3.54
CA ASP A 194 3.51 -35.63 -2.77
C ASP A 194 3.39 -34.15 -3.24
N PRO A 195 3.05 -33.20 -2.35
CA PRO A 195 3.00 -31.79 -2.71
C PRO A 195 4.33 -31.24 -3.26
N LEU A 196 5.49 -31.78 -2.86
CA LEU A 196 6.79 -31.30 -3.34
C LEU A 196 7.08 -31.76 -4.78
N GLU A 197 6.69 -32.99 -5.13
CA GLU A 197 6.76 -33.48 -6.52
C GLU A 197 5.86 -32.66 -7.43
N LEU A 198 4.63 -32.36 -6.98
CA LEU A 198 3.70 -31.50 -7.71
C LEU A 198 4.26 -30.08 -7.91
N ALA A 199 4.82 -29.47 -6.86
CA ALA A 199 5.44 -28.15 -6.94
C ALA A 199 6.58 -28.12 -7.97
N THR A 200 7.44 -29.14 -7.93
CA THR A 200 8.56 -29.28 -8.88
C THR A 200 8.07 -29.38 -10.33
N ALA A 201 7.06 -30.22 -10.59
CA ALA A 201 6.49 -30.39 -11.93
C ALA A 201 5.84 -29.10 -12.44
N ILE A 202 5.11 -28.37 -11.59
CA ILE A 202 4.50 -27.09 -11.93
C ILE A 202 5.57 -26.04 -12.25
N LEU A 203 6.63 -25.96 -11.43
CA LEU A 203 7.73 -25.03 -11.66
C LEU A 203 8.40 -25.29 -13.01
N GLN A 204 8.70 -26.55 -13.35
CA GLN A 204 9.29 -26.93 -14.64
C GLN A 204 8.40 -26.53 -15.84
N VAL A 205 7.08 -26.67 -15.73
CA VAL A 205 6.15 -26.23 -16.77
C VAL A 205 6.26 -24.71 -16.97
N ILE A 206 6.32 -23.94 -15.89
CA ILE A 206 6.37 -22.48 -15.94
C ILE A 206 7.73 -21.98 -16.41
N GLU A 207 8.83 -22.58 -15.96
CA GLU A 207 10.18 -22.30 -16.46
C GLU A 207 10.26 -22.51 -17.97
N ALA A 208 9.67 -23.59 -18.48
CA ALA A 208 9.61 -23.83 -19.92
C ALA A 208 8.77 -22.77 -20.66
N LYS A 209 7.66 -22.28 -20.08
CA LYS A 209 6.91 -21.14 -20.64
C LYS A 209 7.71 -19.85 -20.62
N TYR A 210 8.44 -19.60 -19.53
CA TYR A 210 9.28 -18.41 -19.37
C TYR A 210 10.41 -18.38 -20.41
N ASP A 211 11.08 -19.52 -20.64
CA ASP A 211 12.11 -19.66 -21.67
C ASP A 211 11.57 -19.39 -23.08
N ARG A 212 10.29 -19.69 -23.32
CA ARG A 212 9.58 -19.39 -24.57
C ARG A 212 8.96 -17.98 -24.61
N GLN A 213 9.10 -17.19 -23.55
CA GLN A 213 8.47 -15.86 -23.40
C GLN A 213 6.93 -15.90 -23.45
N GLU A 214 6.34 -17.01 -23.00
CA GLU A 214 4.89 -17.25 -22.95
C GLU A 214 4.32 -17.09 -21.53
N ALA A 215 5.17 -16.96 -20.51
CA ALA A 215 4.75 -16.86 -19.12
C ALA A 215 4.10 -15.49 -18.82
N ASP A 216 2.91 -15.52 -18.24
CA ASP A 216 2.18 -14.32 -17.80
C ASP A 216 2.41 -14.00 -16.32
N ALA A 217 1.75 -12.96 -15.82
CA ALA A 217 1.84 -12.57 -14.41
C ALA A 217 1.39 -13.68 -13.44
N TRP A 218 0.37 -14.47 -13.79
CA TRP A 218 -0.10 -15.56 -12.94
C TRP A 218 0.87 -16.74 -12.94
N ASP A 219 1.53 -17.03 -14.05
CA ASP A 219 2.62 -17.99 -14.11
C ASP A 219 3.77 -17.57 -13.17
N PHE A 220 4.17 -16.31 -13.14
CA PHE A 220 5.22 -15.84 -12.22
C PHE A 220 4.80 -15.97 -10.74
N ALA A 221 3.58 -15.60 -10.39
CA ALA A 221 3.06 -15.79 -9.03
C ALA A 221 3.01 -17.28 -8.66
N THR A 222 2.58 -18.14 -9.59
CA THR A 222 2.53 -19.60 -9.40
C THR A 222 3.92 -20.20 -9.22
N ALA A 223 4.92 -19.73 -9.98
CA ALA A 223 6.31 -20.17 -9.83
C ALA A 223 6.90 -19.74 -8.48
N ALA A 224 6.63 -18.51 -8.03
CA ALA A 224 7.02 -18.06 -6.70
C ALA A 224 6.42 -18.96 -5.59
N GLU A 225 5.13 -19.30 -5.68
CA GLU A 225 4.48 -20.23 -4.76
C GLU A 225 5.10 -21.64 -4.81
N ALA A 226 5.49 -22.12 -6.00
CA ALA A 226 6.19 -23.40 -6.14
C ALA A 226 7.56 -23.37 -5.44
N CYS A 227 8.33 -22.28 -5.61
CA CYS A 227 9.59 -22.09 -4.88
C CYS A 227 9.36 -21.98 -3.36
N ILE A 228 8.26 -21.36 -2.91
CA ILE A 228 7.88 -21.34 -1.49
C ILE A 228 7.64 -22.76 -0.97
N ALA A 229 6.90 -23.59 -1.72
CA ALA A 229 6.67 -25.00 -1.38
C ALA A 229 7.98 -25.79 -1.23
N LEU A 230 8.93 -25.53 -2.12
CA LEU A 230 10.25 -26.15 -2.18
C LEU A 230 11.28 -25.55 -1.20
N GLN A 231 10.90 -24.53 -0.43
CA GLN A 231 11.78 -23.79 0.48
C GLN A 231 12.99 -23.13 -0.21
N ASP A 232 12.82 -22.71 -1.46
CA ASP A 232 13.84 -22.05 -2.28
C ASP A 232 13.64 -20.52 -2.27
N ALA A 233 14.19 -19.86 -1.25
CA ALA A 233 14.00 -18.43 -1.01
C ALA A 233 14.58 -17.55 -2.12
N LYS A 234 15.69 -17.99 -2.73
CA LYS A 234 16.36 -17.25 -3.80
C LYS A 234 15.47 -17.21 -5.05
N ASN A 235 15.04 -18.36 -5.54
CA ASN A 235 14.22 -18.40 -6.75
C ASN A 235 12.83 -17.80 -6.51
N ALA A 236 12.25 -17.95 -5.31
CA ALA A 236 11.00 -17.28 -4.96
C ALA A 236 11.12 -15.74 -5.06
N LEU A 237 12.23 -15.17 -4.59
CA LEU A 237 12.52 -13.74 -4.69
C LEU A 237 12.67 -13.27 -6.14
N GLU A 238 13.35 -14.06 -6.98
CA GLU A 238 13.50 -13.77 -8.41
C GLU A 238 12.14 -13.71 -9.12
N TRP A 239 11.28 -14.70 -8.90
CA TRP A 239 9.93 -14.74 -9.48
C TRP A 239 9.04 -13.59 -8.99
N ILE A 240 9.02 -13.29 -7.68
CA ILE A 240 8.25 -12.16 -7.14
C ILE A 240 8.78 -10.81 -7.63
N SER A 241 10.10 -10.66 -7.76
CA SER A 241 10.70 -9.44 -8.29
C SER A 241 10.33 -9.23 -9.76
N GLY A 242 10.34 -10.31 -10.57
CA GLY A 242 9.90 -10.27 -11.96
C GLY A 242 8.40 -9.93 -12.07
N TYR A 243 7.57 -10.58 -11.25
CA TYR A 243 6.13 -10.35 -11.17
C TYR A 243 5.79 -8.88 -10.88
N ALA A 244 6.41 -8.29 -9.84
CA ALA A 244 6.15 -6.92 -9.43
C ALA A 244 6.63 -5.86 -10.44
N ARG A 245 7.53 -6.23 -11.36
CA ARG A 245 8.04 -5.32 -12.41
C ARG A 245 7.23 -5.37 -13.70
N MET A 246 6.22 -6.24 -13.80
CA MET A 246 5.43 -6.35 -15.02
C MET A 246 4.62 -5.07 -15.26
N PRO A 247 4.74 -4.42 -16.43
CA PRO A 247 4.14 -3.11 -16.67
C PRO A 247 2.61 -3.12 -16.73
N TYR A 248 2.01 -4.30 -16.82
CA TYR A 248 0.57 -4.52 -16.93
C TYR A 248 -0.05 -5.15 -15.67
N ILE A 249 0.73 -5.32 -14.60
CA ILE A 249 0.21 -5.90 -13.37
C ILE A 249 -0.81 -4.96 -12.72
N ASP A 250 -1.96 -5.50 -12.30
CA ASP A 250 -3.02 -4.74 -11.67
C ASP A 250 -3.12 -4.94 -10.15
N ALA A 251 -3.84 -4.05 -9.48
CA ALA A 251 -4.00 -4.07 -8.02
C ALA A 251 -4.68 -5.36 -7.53
N PHE A 252 -5.56 -5.95 -8.34
CA PHE A 252 -6.22 -7.21 -8.03
C PHE A 252 -5.25 -8.39 -8.02
N GLN A 253 -4.36 -8.46 -9.00
CA GLN A 253 -3.32 -9.49 -9.07
C GLN A 253 -2.40 -9.38 -7.85
N LEU A 254 -1.86 -8.20 -7.59
CA LEU A 254 -0.98 -7.95 -6.43
C LEU A 254 -1.65 -8.31 -5.10
N ARG A 255 -2.91 -7.89 -4.91
CA ARG A 255 -3.68 -8.21 -3.69
C ARG A 255 -3.98 -9.70 -3.57
N SER A 256 -4.28 -10.36 -4.68
CA SER A 256 -4.54 -11.80 -4.70
C SER A 256 -3.31 -12.60 -4.30
N THR A 257 -2.14 -12.23 -4.83
CA THR A 257 -0.86 -12.86 -4.49
C THR A 257 -0.48 -12.57 -3.04
N LEU A 258 -0.58 -11.32 -2.58
CA LEU A 258 -0.30 -10.97 -1.19
C LEU A 258 -1.14 -11.80 -0.21
N ARG A 259 -2.46 -11.86 -0.46
CA ARG A 259 -3.40 -12.65 0.35
C ARG A 259 -3.03 -14.14 0.35
N GLN A 260 -2.62 -14.69 -0.79
CA GLN A 260 -2.21 -16.09 -0.89
C GLN A 260 -0.96 -16.36 -0.03
N LEU A 261 0.04 -15.47 -0.06
CA LEU A 261 1.25 -15.57 0.77
C LEU A 261 0.94 -15.46 2.28
N GLU A 262 0.10 -14.51 2.66
CA GLU A 262 -0.21 -14.24 4.07
C GLU A 262 -1.20 -15.25 4.66
N GLU A 263 -2.32 -15.53 3.98
CA GLU A 263 -3.41 -16.33 4.55
C GLU A 263 -3.19 -17.84 4.37
N VAL A 264 -2.70 -18.26 3.20
CA VAL A 264 -2.56 -19.68 2.85
C VAL A 264 -1.21 -20.21 3.28
N TRP A 265 -0.13 -19.60 2.76
CA TRP A 265 1.23 -19.97 3.11
C TRP A 265 1.62 -19.57 4.53
N GLN A 266 0.87 -18.63 5.15
CA GLN A 266 1.20 -18.10 6.48
C GLN A 266 2.62 -17.59 6.55
N LEU A 267 3.07 -16.96 5.45
CA LEU A 267 4.25 -16.15 5.49
C LEU A 267 3.90 -14.91 6.31
N ASP A 268 4.66 -14.71 7.37
CA ASP A 268 4.68 -13.46 8.08
C ASP A 268 6.04 -12.80 7.84
N VAL A 269 6.10 -11.53 8.20
CA VAL A 269 7.33 -10.78 8.09
C VAL A 269 8.46 -11.44 8.90
N ASN A 270 8.17 -12.21 9.97
CA ASN A 270 9.13 -12.91 10.83
C ASN A 270 9.82 -14.12 10.19
N SER A 271 9.20 -14.72 9.17
CA SER A 271 9.77 -15.83 8.41
C SER A 271 10.78 -15.35 7.38
N GLU A 272 11.84 -16.11 7.11
CA GLU A 272 12.85 -15.79 6.10
C GLU A 272 12.20 -15.45 4.75
N MET A 273 11.32 -16.32 4.26
CA MET A 273 10.54 -16.09 3.03
C MET A 273 9.64 -14.85 3.12
N GLY A 274 8.85 -14.69 4.18
CA GLY A 274 7.93 -13.55 4.26
C GLY A 274 8.64 -12.21 4.38
N SER A 275 9.79 -12.17 5.05
CA SER A 275 10.65 -10.98 5.14
C SER A 275 11.18 -10.51 3.78
N LEU A 276 11.43 -11.45 2.87
CA LEU A 276 11.95 -11.17 1.53
C LEU A 276 10.84 -10.79 0.54
N LEU A 277 9.72 -11.50 0.57
CA LEU A 277 8.70 -11.43 -0.49
C LEU A 277 7.59 -10.41 -0.22
N LEU A 278 7.07 -10.35 1.01
CA LEU A 278 5.91 -9.52 1.34
C LEU A 278 6.15 -8.02 1.10
N PRO A 279 7.32 -7.44 1.43
CA PRO A 279 7.56 -6.01 1.21
C PRO A 279 7.47 -5.59 -0.26
N ILE A 280 7.90 -6.44 -1.20
CA ILE A 280 7.89 -6.14 -2.64
C ILE A 280 6.45 -6.00 -3.13
N ILE A 281 5.60 -6.98 -2.80
CA ILE A 281 4.20 -6.98 -3.24
C ILE A 281 3.40 -5.88 -2.55
N ARG A 282 3.61 -5.67 -1.24
CA ARG A 282 2.96 -4.58 -0.49
C ARG A 282 3.31 -3.22 -1.08
N ALA A 283 4.59 -2.99 -1.39
CA ALA A 283 5.04 -1.74 -2.01
C ALA A 283 4.33 -1.51 -3.34
N GLU A 284 4.31 -2.51 -4.24
CA GLU A 284 3.67 -2.38 -5.55
C GLU A 284 2.14 -2.24 -5.45
N LEU A 285 1.50 -2.96 -4.52
CA LEU A 285 0.06 -2.81 -4.26
C LEU A 285 -0.28 -1.39 -3.80
N LEU A 286 0.52 -0.82 -2.91
CA LEU A 286 0.36 0.57 -2.45
C LEU A 286 0.48 1.56 -3.61
N LYS A 287 1.40 1.33 -4.57
CA LYS A 287 1.51 2.14 -5.79
C LYS A 287 0.23 2.09 -6.61
N SER A 288 -0.35 0.89 -6.74
CA SER A 288 -1.55 0.64 -7.53
C SER A 288 -2.85 1.17 -6.90
N GLN A 289 -2.82 1.62 -5.64
CA GLN A 289 -4.00 2.09 -4.88
C GLN A 289 -4.01 3.60 -4.59
N GLY A 290 -3.12 4.39 -5.20
CA GLY A 290 -3.10 5.84 -4.96
C GLY A 290 -2.39 6.28 -3.68
N GLY A 291 -1.72 5.37 -2.96
CA GLY A 291 -0.43 5.73 -2.36
C GLY A 291 -0.39 6.38 -0.98
N THR A 292 -1.42 6.20 -0.15
CA THR A 292 -1.32 6.52 1.28
C THR A 292 -0.97 5.26 2.05
N VAL A 293 0.17 5.27 2.76
CA VAL A 293 0.56 4.16 3.64
C VAL A 293 0.15 4.53 5.06
N VAL A 294 -0.75 3.75 5.66
CA VAL A 294 -0.90 3.72 7.12
C VAL A 294 0.24 2.89 7.67
N ILE A 295 1.10 3.48 8.50
CA ILE A 295 2.27 2.81 9.02
C ILE A 295 1.95 2.35 10.44
N ASP A 296 1.87 1.03 10.65
CA ASP A 296 1.76 0.44 11.99
C ASP A 296 3.14 0.47 12.68
N ALA A 297 3.17 0.73 13.98
CA ALA A 297 4.38 0.71 14.79
C ALA A 297 5.15 -0.63 14.68
N ASN A 298 4.43 -1.74 14.54
CA ASN A 298 5.01 -3.07 14.37
C ASN A 298 5.76 -3.22 13.04
N ASP A 299 5.26 -2.61 11.96
CA ASP A 299 5.89 -2.71 10.63
C ASP A 299 7.28 -2.03 10.60
N VAL A 300 7.47 -0.95 11.36
CA VAL A 300 8.73 -0.17 11.37
C VAL A 300 9.78 -0.74 12.31
N GLN A 301 9.38 -1.11 13.54
CA GLN A 301 10.30 -1.75 14.49
C GLN A 301 10.85 -3.07 13.93
N TYR A 302 10.03 -3.77 13.15
CA TYR A 302 10.42 -4.99 12.48
C TYR A 302 11.45 -4.77 11.36
N GLN A 303 11.30 -3.71 10.54
CA GLN A 303 12.26 -3.37 9.47
C GLN A 303 13.65 -2.94 9.97
N LYS A 304 13.74 -2.32 11.15
CA LYS A 304 15.03 -2.03 11.81
C LYS A 304 15.84 -3.29 12.11
N THR A 305 15.16 -4.38 12.49
CA THR A 305 15.80 -5.65 12.83
C THR A 305 16.33 -6.36 11.58
N ILE A 306 15.56 -6.29 10.48
CA ILE A 306 15.90 -6.86 9.17
C ILE A 306 17.10 -6.18 8.49
N THR A 307 17.29 -4.88 8.72
CA THR A 307 18.40 -4.11 8.12
C THR A 307 19.77 -4.72 8.37
N LYS A 308 20.01 -5.28 9.56
CA LYS A 308 21.28 -5.96 9.87
C LYS A 308 21.44 -7.24 9.06
N THR A 309 20.37 -8.01 8.89
CA THR A 309 20.35 -9.28 8.17
C THR A 309 20.48 -9.10 6.66
N TYR A 310 19.78 -8.12 6.07
CA TYR A 310 19.86 -7.80 4.64
C TYR A 310 21.26 -7.35 4.22
N GLN A 311 21.90 -6.47 5.01
CA GLN A 311 23.25 -6.01 4.71
C GLN A 311 24.28 -7.14 4.80
N GLN A 312 24.07 -8.09 5.73
CA GLN A 312 24.93 -9.27 5.86
C GLN A 312 24.78 -10.25 4.69
N LEU A 313 23.56 -10.42 4.18
CA LEU A 313 23.28 -11.30 3.03
C LEU A 313 23.80 -10.70 1.71
N ILE A 314 23.63 -9.39 1.47
CA ILE A 314 24.18 -8.71 0.28
C ILE A 314 25.72 -8.79 0.29
N ASN A 315 26.35 -8.53 1.44
CA ASN A 315 27.81 -8.61 1.57
C ASN A 315 28.35 -10.04 1.44
N ALA A 316 27.55 -11.07 1.75
CA ALA A 316 27.92 -12.46 1.55
C ALA A 316 27.86 -12.89 0.07
N VAL A 317 26.95 -12.29 -0.71
CA VAL A 317 26.77 -12.58 -2.15
C VAL A 317 27.89 -12.00 -3.01
N GLU A 318 28.48 -10.86 -2.65
CA GLU A 318 29.60 -10.27 -3.41
C GLU A 318 30.93 -11.06 -3.32
N VAL A 319 31.06 -11.99 -2.36
CA VAL A 319 32.34 -12.66 -2.06
C VAL A 319 32.46 -14.05 -2.69
N THR A 320 31.36 -14.72 -3.09
CA THR A 320 31.39 -16.18 -3.27
C THR A 320 31.19 -16.78 -4.66
N ASP A 321 30.95 -16.04 -5.75
CA ASP A 321 30.78 -16.75 -7.04
C ASP A 321 31.38 -16.08 -8.27
N ASN A 322 32.43 -16.73 -8.79
CA ASN A 322 33.18 -16.35 -9.98
C ASN A 322 33.04 -17.42 -11.09
N SER A 323 31.91 -18.15 -11.14
CA SER A 323 31.69 -19.15 -12.18
C SER A 323 30.25 -19.24 -12.69
N THR A 324 30.12 -19.10 -14.00
CA THR A 324 28.94 -19.33 -14.87
C THR A 324 27.91 -18.20 -15.02
N ALA A 325 28.31 -17.19 -15.79
CA ALA A 325 27.60 -16.55 -16.91
C ALA A 325 26.06 -16.78 -17.07
N ARG A 326 25.28 -16.41 -16.05
CA ARG A 326 23.88 -15.93 -16.19
C ARG A 326 23.65 -14.58 -15.48
N LEU A 327 24.72 -13.96 -14.97
CA LEU A 327 24.66 -12.86 -13.99
C LEU A 327 24.91 -11.44 -14.52
N GLU A 328 25.07 -11.24 -15.82
CA GLU A 328 25.23 -9.90 -16.37
C GLU A 328 24.29 -9.68 -17.53
N LYS A 329 23.11 -9.14 -17.24
CA LYS A 329 22.43 -8.24 -18.19
C LYS A 329 21.44 -7.34 -17.45
N VAL A 330 21.93 -6.11 -17.25
CA VAL A 330 21.16 -4.88 -17.07
C VAL A 330 20.58 -4.65 -15.67
N PHE A 331 21.47 -4.41 -14.72
CA PHE A 331 21.20 -3.42 -13.67
C PHE A 331 21.66 -2.05 -14.19
N SER A 332 20.80 -1.34 -14.93
CA SER A 332 21.03 0.09 -15.15
C SER A 332 19.75 0.88 -15.52
N TYR A 333 19.53 1.90 -14.68
CA TYR A 333 18.81 3.17 -14.80
C TYR A 333 17.27 3.25 -14.91
N ASP A 334 16.74 3.96 -13.91
CA ASP A 334 15.45 4.65 -13.81
C ASP A 334 14.15 3.85 -13.79
N SER A 335 13.64 3.66 -12.56
CA SER A 335 12.23 3.94 -12.14
C SER A 335 11.77 3.15 -10.90
N PHE A 336 12.66 2.92 -9.94
CA PHE A 336 12.24 2.60 -8.57
C PHE A 336 13.02 3.48 -7.62
N SER A 337 12.30 4.15 -6.72
CA SER A 337 12.86 4.39 -5.40
C SER A 337 13.43 3.06 -4.88
N SER A 338 14.75 2.97 -4.70
CA SER A 338 15.40 1.73 -4.23
C SER A 338 14.78 1.27 -2.91
N TYR A 339 14.95 -0.01 -2.55
CA TYR A 339 14.57 -0.49 -1.22
C TYR A 339 15.14 0.41 -0.10
N ASP A 340 16.38 0.89 -0.26
CA ASP A 340 17.01 1.85 0.65
C ASP A 340 16.29 3.19 0.71
N TRP A 341 15.76 3.69 -0.42
CA TRP A 341 14.95 4.89 -0.44
C TRP A 341 13.66 4.70 0.35
N TYR A 342 12.97 3.57 0.16
CA TYR A 342 11.70 3.29 0.86
C TYR A 342 11.94 3.12 2.36
N LYS A 343 12.98 2.36 2.71
CA LYS A 343 13.45 2.21 4.09
C LYS A 343 13.80 3.55 4.71
N THR A 344 14.48 4.44 4.00
CA THR A 344 14.80 5.78 4.51
C THR A 344 13.52 6.57 4.84
N GLY A 345 12.47 6.44 4.03
CA GLY A 345 11.15 7.02 4.31
C GLY A 345 10.48 6.44 5.55
N ILE A 346 10.58 5.12 5.76
CA ILE A 346 10.10 4.45 6.97
C ILE A 346 10.91 4.89 8.20
N ASP A 347 12.23 4.96 8.09
CA ASP A 347 13.10 5.43 9.17
C ASP A 347 12.75 6.88 9.55
N ARG A 348 12.31 7.68 8.57
CA ARG A 348 11.85 9.05 8.80
C ARG A 348 10.57 9.11 9.65
N CYS A 349 9.74 8.07 9.64
CA CYS A 349 8.50 8.03 10.42
C CYS A 349 8.74 7.97 11.94
N LEU A 350 9.89 7.44 12.36
CA LEU A 350 10.22 7.25 13.78
C LEU A 350 10.35 8.55 14.56
N ALA A 351 10.83 9.61 13.93
CA ALA A 351 11.03 10.90 14.57
C ALA A 351 9.82 11.84 14.42
N VAL A 352 8.68 11.34 13.94
CA VAL A 352 7.41 12.07 13.85
C VAL A 352 6.51 11.70 15.04
N ALA A 353 5.93 12.73 15.65
CA ALA A 353 5.09 12.62 16.82
C ALA A 353 3.67 13.10 16.53
N ARG A 354 2.73 12.49 17.26
CA ARG A 354 1.40 13.01 17.45
C ARG A 354 1.38 13.92 18.67
N ILE A 355 0.71 15.07 18.55
CA ILE A 355 0.54 16.03 19.63
C ILE A 355 -0.94 16.16 19.95
N GLY A 356 -1.32 16.10 21.23
CA GLY A 356 -2.70 16.25 21.68
C GLY A 356 -2.80 16.46 23.19
N ARG A 357 -4.03 16.46 23.73
CA ARG A 357 -4.29 16.47 25.19
C ARG A 357 -4.29 15.08 25.80
N GLU A 358 -4.69 14.09 25.00
CA GLU A 358 -4.91 12.72 25.41
C GLU A 358 -4.28 11.76 24.40
N THR A 359 -4.04 10.52 24.82
CA THR A 359 -3.31 9.52 24.02
C THR A 359 -4.01 9.08 22.75
N ASN A 360 -5.33 9.26 22.65
CA ASN A 360 -6.13 8.66 21.59
C ASN A 360 -6.63 9.68 20.57
N LYS A 361 -6.35 10.98 20.78
CA LYS A 361 -6.82 12.05 19.91
C LYS A 361 -5.71 13.10 19.71
N GLY A 362 -5.07 13.05 18.55
CA GLY A 362 -4.15 14.09 18.12
C GLY A 362 -4.89 15.35 17.69
N MET A 363 -4.27 16.51 17.89
CA MET A 363 -4.70 17.79 17.34
C MET A 363 -3.69 18.34 16.33
N GLY A 364 -2.46 17.82 16.33
CA GLY A 364 -1.47 18.11 15.31
C GLY A 364 -0.33 17.10 15.31
N THR A 365 0.64 17.39 14.46
CA THR A 365 1.87 16.62 14.28
C THR A 365 3.06 17.46 14.75
N GLY A 366 4.12 16.81 15.19
CA GLY A 366 5.43 17.44 15.34
C GLY A 366 6.54 16.46 14.98
N PHE A 367 7.78 16.90 14.97
CA PHE A 367 8.91 16.02 14.67
C PHE A 367 10.19 16.45 15.39
N LEU A 368 11.10 15.48 15.59
CA LEU A 368 12.38 15.72 16.26
C LEU A 368 13.44 16.25 15.28
N LEU A 369 14.23 17.20 15.74
CA LEU A 369 15.53 17.55 15.17
C LEU A 369 16.62 17.60 16.23
N GLN A 370 17.86 17.41 15.80
CA GLN A 370 19.01 17.83 16.59
C GLN A 370 19.09 19.36 16.59
N GLY A 371 19.27 19.97 17.75
CA GLY A 371 19.31 21.42 17.92
C GLY A 371 20.27 22.13 16.95
N LYS A 372 21.47 21.58 16.77
CA LYS A 372 22.50 22.09 15.84
C LYS A 372 22.07 22.11 14.38
N ALA A 373 21.09 21.28 14.00
CA ALA A 373 20.53 21.33 12.65
C ALA A 373 19.77 22.64 12.41
N LEU A 374 19.24 23.24 13.48
CA LEU A 374 18.57 24.55 13.47
C LEU A 374 19.55 25.69 13.78
N HIS A 375 20.28 25.60 14.89
CA HIS A 375 21.20 26.64 15.34
C HIS A 375 22.29 26.11 16.28
N GLU A 376 23.52 26.62 16.17
CA GLU A 376 24.69 26.15 16.95
C GLU A 376 24.48 26.24 18.47
N LYS A 377 23.78 27.27 18.98
CA LYS A 377 23.48 27.45 20.42
C LYS A 377 22.68 26.30 21.04
N LEU A 378 21.94 25.53 20.25
CA LEU A 378 21.14 24.40 20.76
C LEU A 378 21.96 23.10 20.84
N GLY A 379 23.18 23.06 20.30
CA GLY A 379 24.06 21.90 20.42
C GLY A 379 23.44 20.59 19.91
N THR A 380 23.70 19.47 20.56
CA THR A 380 23.19 18.15 20.12
C THR A 380 21.88 17.73 20.78
N GLU A 381 21.22 18.62 21.52
CA GLU A 381 19.95 18.29 22.18
C GLU A 381 18.85 17.96 21.15
N LEU A 382 17.91 17.08 21.50
CA LEU A 382 16.75 16.82 20.67
C LEU A 382 15.65 17.83 21.00
N VAL A 383 15.18 18.55 20.00
CA VAL A 383 14.07 19.51 20.10
C VAL A 383 12.89 19.04 19.26
N LEU A 384 11.68 19.36 19.71
CA LEU A 384 10.45 19.11 18.96
C LEU A 384 10.05 20.37 18.18
N ILE A 385 9.70 20.19 16.92
CA ILE A 385 9.19 21.25 16.04
C ILE A 385 7.74 20.95 15.70
N THR A 386 6.89 21.95 15.77
CA THR A 386 5.49 21.93 15.33
C THR A 386 5.04 23.34 14.94
N ASN A 387 3.79 23.54 14.54
CA ASN A 387 3.25 24.88 14.27
C ASN A 387 2.85 25.61 15.55
N ALA A 388 2.85 26.95 15.50
CA ALA A 388 2.37 27.78 16.60
C ALA A 388 0.86 27.64 16.80
N HIS A 389 0.10 27.41 15.74
CA HIS A 389 -1.33 27.10 15.88
C HIS A 389 -1.61 25.68 16.44
N VAL A 390 -0.59 24.83 16.62
CA VAL A 390 -0.72 23.52 17.28
C VAL A 390 -0.34 23.63 18.76
N VAL A 391 0.83 24.21 19.08
CA VAL A 391 1.28 24.47 20.45
C VAL A 391 1.83 25.90 20.56
N SER A 392 1.27 26.70 21.46
CA SER A 392 1.71 28.06 21.75
C SER A 392 1.26 28.52 23.14
N ASN A 393 2.00 29.45 23.74
CA ASN A 393 1.57 30.15 24.97
C ASN A 393 1.08 31.57 24.65
N ASP A 394 0.98 31.93 23.37
CA ASP A 394 0.36 33.18 22.93
C ASP A 394 -1.17 33.06 23.05
N PRO A 395 -1.82 33.91 23.88
CA PRO A 395 -3.27 33.92 24.01
C PRO A 395 -4.04 34.07 22.69
N ALA A 396 -3.45 34.70 21.66
CA ALA A 396 -4.06 34.84 20.34
C ALA A 396 -4.16 33.50 19.59
N GLU A 397 -3.13 32.66 19.68
CA GLU A 397 -3.12 31.32 19.07
C GLU A 397 -3.96 30.34 19.89
N ASN A 398 -3.92 30.42 21.22
CA ASN A 398 -4.75 29.56 22.07
C ASN A 398 -6.25 29.78 21.83
N LYS A 399 -6.68 31.03 21.59
CA LYS A 399 -8.07 31.33 21.22
C LYS A 399 -8.50 30.70 19.90
N LYS A 400 -7.55 30.42 18.99
CA LYS A 400 -7.80 29.72 17.71
C LYS A 400 -7.75 28.19 17.86
N GLY A 401 -7.38 27.68 19.03
CA GLY A 401 -7.36 26.25 19.35
C GLY A 401 -5.97 25.66 19.58
N ALA A 402 -4.90 26.46 19.55
CA ALA A 402 -3.56 25.97 19.89
C ALA A 402 -3.49 25.51 21.36
N LEU A 403 -2.78 24.42 21.62
CA LEU A 403 -2.51 23.93 22.97
C LEU A 403 -1.55 24.86 23.70
N HIS A 404 -1.82 25.09 24.98
CA HIS A 404 -0.79 25.63 25.86
C HIS A 404 0.29 24.55 26.09
N SER A 405 1.55 24.95 26.29
CA SER A 405 2.67 24.00 26.32
C SER A 405 2.57 22.97 27.46
N ASP A 406 1.93 23.33 28.57
CA ASP A 406 1.70 22.44 29.72
C ASP A 406 0.55 21.43 29.51
N GLU A 407 -0.34 21.67 28.54
CA GLU A 407 -1.39 20.75 28.13
C GLU A 407 -0.92 19.77 27.05
N ALA A 408 0.23 20.04 26.42
CA ALA A 408 0.71 19.30 25.28
C ALA A 408 1.33 17.94 25.69
N VAL A 409 0.68 16.86 25.24
CA VAL A 409 1.20 15.50 25.32
C VAL A 409 1.71 15.07 23.95
N VAL A 410 2.95 14.59 23.91
CA VAL A 410 3.64 14.18 22.70
C VAL A 410 3.84 12.67 22.72
N ILE A 411 3.48 11.99 21.63
CA ILE A 411 3.59 10.54 21.48
C ILE A 411 4.25 10.21 20.15
N PHE A 412 5.38 9.51 20.20
CA PHE A 412 6.02 8.93 19.03
C PHE A 412 5.47 7.53 18.79
N GLU A 413 4.33 7.45 18.10
CA GLU A 413 3.55 6.21 17.92
C GLU A 413 4.40 5.03 17.46
N ILE A 414 5.34 5.29 16.54
CA ILE A 414 6.22 4.27 15.94
C ILE A 414 7.39 3.89 16.87
N LEU A 415 7.90 4.83 17.66
CA LEU A 415 8.97 4.52 18.63
C LEU A 415 8.42 3.72 19.79
N ASN A 416 7.37 4.23 20.43
CA ASN A 416 6.67 3.57 21.51
C ASN A 416 5.33 4.29 21.76
N TYR A 417 4.22 3.71 21.29
CA TYR A 417 2.89 4.29 21.46
C TYR A 417 2.43 4.42 22.93
N GLN A 418 3.07 3.72 23.87
CA GLN A 418 2.74 3.77 25.29
C GLN A 418 3.47 4.90 26.03
N GLU A 419 4.58 5.39 25.49
CA GLU A 419 5.38 6.42 26.14
C GLU A 419 4.87 7.82 25.81
N LYS A 420 4.74 8.62 26.87
CA LYS A 420 4.32 10.02 26.80
C LYS A 420 5.50 10.93 27.12
N PHE A 421 5.59 12.01 26.37
CA PHE A 421 6.57 13.06 26.58
C PHE A 421 5.85 14.38 26.83
N THR A 422 6.36 15.12 27.80
CA THR A 422 5.87 16.43 28.22
C THR A 422 6.87 17.51 27.88
N ILE A 423 6.36 18.73 27.72
CA ILE A 423 7.16 19.89 27.34
C ILE A 423 7.61 20.65 28.58
N LYS A 424 8.90 20.95 28.68
CA LYS A 424 9.48 21.79 29.74
C LYS A 424 9.29 23.27 29.43
N GLU A 425 9.61 23.67 28.20
CA GLU A 425 9.51 25.07 27.77
C GLU A 425 9.43 25.22 26.25
N ILE A 426 8.93 26.39 25.82
CA ILE A 426 9.04 26.88 24.45
C ILE A 426 10.39 27.61 24.33
N ILE A 427 11.28 27.11 23.47
CA ILE A 427 12.56 27.77 23.17
C ILE A 427 12.31 29.03 22.34
N TRP A 428 11.50 28.89 21.29
CA TRP A 428 11.13 29.97 20.38
C TRP A 428 9.80 29.66 19.70
N SER A 429 9.02 30.68 19.39
CA SER A 429 7.78 30.57 18.62
C SER A 429 7.59 31.80 17.74
N SER A 430 7.06 31.61 16.53
CA SER A 430 6.62 32.66 15.61
C SER A 430 5.15 32.41 15.25
N PRO A 431 4.29 33.44 15.31
CA PRO A 431 2.83 33.27 15.22
C PRO A 431 2.38 32.75 13.85
N SER A 432 1.12 32.27 13.79
CA SER A 432 0.52 31.72 12.57
C SER A 432 0.45 32.71 11.39
N THR A 433 0.61 34.00 11.65
CA THR A 433 0.63 35.06 10.63
C THR A 433 2.02 35.30 10.02
N GLU A 434 3.06 34.66 10.56
CA GLU A 434 4.46 34.82 10.12
C GLU A 434 5.04 33.47 9.67
N LEU A 435 5.88 32.83 10.51
CA LEU A 435 6.54 31.56 10.20
C LEU A 435 5.82 30.34 10.81
N ASP A 436 4.77 30.57 11.59
CA ASP A 436 3.90 29.54 12.19
C ASP A 436 4.67 28.34 12.73
N VAL A 437 5.59 28.57 13.66
CA VAL A 437 6.49 27.55 14.18
C VAL A 437 6.64 27.70 15.68
N THR A 438 6.73 26.57 16.37
CA THR A 438 7.11 26.49 17.78
C THR A 438 8.19 25.43 17.94
N ILE A 439 9.30 25.80 18.58
CA ILE A 439 10.39 24.92 18.95
C ILE A 439 10.32 24.65 20.45
N LEU A 440 10.22 23.38 20.82
CA LEU A 440 9.90 22.93 22.16
C LEU A 440 11.04 22.09 22.73
N ARG A 441 11.30 22.28 24.03
CA ARG A 441 12.24 21.46 24.80
C ARG A 441 11.46 20.50 25.70
N PHE A 442 11.88 19.23 25.72
CA PHE A 442 11.34 18.23 26.63
C PHE A 442 11.89 18.41 28.05
N ASP A 443 11.20 17.85 29.04
CA ASP A 443 11.78 17.69 30.38
C ASP A 443 13.00 16.74 30.37
N GLU A 444 13.82 16.82 31.42
CA GLU A 444 15.10 16.10 31.49
C GLU A 444 14.92 14.57 31.42
N GLU A 445 13.89 14.05 32.08
CA GLU A 445 13.58 12.61 32.08
C GLU A 445 13.12 12.14 30.69
N GLY A 446 12.27 12.92 30.03
CA GLY A 446 11.81 12.71 28.67
C GLY A 446 12.95 12.76 27.66
N LEU A 447 13.87 13.71 27.81
CA LEU A 447 15.03 13.83 26.92
C LEU A 447 15.96 12.62 27.02
N VAL A 448 16.27 12.13 28.23
CA VAL A 448 17.08 10.92 28.42
C VAL A 448 16.40 9.69 27.79
N ARG A 449 15.08 9.56 27.95
CA ARG A 449 14.30 8.48 27.32
C ARG A 449 14.32 8.58 25.79
N LEU A 450 14.12 9.77 25.23
CA LEU A 450 14.18 10.00 23.78
C LEU A 450 15.56 9.71 23.21
N GLN A 451 16.65 10.13 23.87
CA GLN A 451 18.01 9.83 23.44
C GLN A 451 18.24 8.31 23.34
N LYS A 452 17.74 7.55 24.32
CA LYS A 452 17.80 6.08 24.28
C LYS A 452 16.95 5.49 23.15
N LEU A 453 15.72 5.95 22.96
CA LEU A 453 14.82 5.45 21.90
C LEU A 453 15.34 5.79 20.49
N THR A 454 16.14 6.86 20.36
CA THR A 454 16.65 7.39 19.11
C THR A 454 18.13 7.09 18.84
N GLU A 455 18.81 6.33 19.70
CA GLU A 455 20.27 6.11 19.64
C GLU A 455 20.77 5.57 18.29
N ASN A 456 19.93 4.80 17.58
CA ASN A 456 20.23 4.17 16.29
C ASN A 456 19.42 4.78 15.13
N ILE A 457 18.91 5.99 15.30
CA ILE A 457 18.05 6.67 14.32
C ILE A 457 18.81 7.86 13.75
N ALA A 458 19.03 7.86 12.44
CA ALA A 458 19.49 9.04 11.75
C ALA A 458 18.35 10.09 11.74
N ILE A 459 18.48 11.15 12.53
CA ILE A 459 17.58 12.31 12.46
C ILE A 459 17.82 13.06 11.13
N TYR A 460 16.75 13.63 10.57
CA TYR A 460 16.68 14.09 9.17
C TYR A 460 17.82 15.05 8.77
N PRO A 461 18.42 14.90 7.57
CA PRO A 461 19.24 15.95 7.00
C PRO A 461 18.36 17.13 6.59
N VAL A 462 18.76 18.35 6.95
CA VAL A 462 18.07 19.59 6.55
C VAL A 462 18.59 20.04 5.18
N SER A 463 17.69 20.27 4.23
CA SER A 463 18.07 20.79 2.91
C SER A 463 18.63 22.20 3.03
N LEU A 464 19.79 22.44 2.42
CA LEU A 464 20.40 23.77 2.34
C LEU A 464 19.76 24.64 1.25
N TYR A 465 19.17 24.01 0.23
CA TYR A 465 18.67 24.68 -0.95
C TYR A 465 17.16 24.85 -0.89
N GLN A 466 16.68 25.99 -1.40
CA GLN A 466 15.26 26.23 -1.61
C GLN A 466 14.77 25.25 -2.70
N PRO A 467 13.64 24.56 -2.49
CA PRO A 467 13.12 23.65 -3.51
C PRO A 467 12.70 24.47 -4.74
N MET A 468 13.15 24.04 -5.92
CA MET A 468 12.81 24.67 -7.20
C MET A 468 12.01 23.71 -8.06
N VAL A 469 10.98 24.22 -8.72
CA VAL A 469 10.23 23.45 -9.71
C VAL A 469 11.13 23.22 -10.92
N SER A 470 11.51 21.98 -11.16
CA SER A 470 12.33 21.57 -12.29
C SER A 470 11.46 21.10 -13.46
N ASN A 471 12.04 21.06 -14.66
CA ASN A 471 11.37 20.47 -15.84
C ASN A 471 11.29 18.93 -15.74
N GLU A 472 12.07 18.32 -14.86
CA GLU A 472 12.09 16.87 -14.63
C GLU A 472 11.06 16.50 -13.55
N LYS A 473 9.95 15.86 -13.95
CA LYS A 473 8.85 15.51 -13.03
C LYS A 473 9.28 14.67 -11.82
N ALA A 474 10.36 13.89 -11.93
CA ALA A 474 10.90 13.09 -10.83
C ALA A 474 11.51 13.94 -9.70
N ASN A 475 12.04 15.12 -10.02
CA ASN A 475 12.72 16.02 -9.08
C ASN A 475 11.78 16.97 -8.34
N ASN A 476 10.48 16.93 -8.64
CA ASN A 476 9.47 17.81 -8.03
C ASN A 476 8.66 17.07 -6.95
N ARG A 477 9.17 15.98 -6.37
CA ARG A 477 8.39 15.14 -5.44
C ARG A 477 8.49 15.63 -3.99
N ILE A 478 7.35 15.79 -3.32
CA ILE A 478 7.23 16.30 -1.94
C ILE A 478 6.54 15.32 -0.99
N TYR A 479 7.27 14.76 -0.03
CA TYR A 479 6.72 13.75 0.88
C TYR A 479 6.34 14.38 2.22
N ILE A 480 5.20 13.97 2.76
CA ILE A 480 4.73 14.39 4.08
C ILE A 480 4.52 13.16 4.94
N ILE A 481 4.97 13.25 6.20
CA ILE A 481 4.72 12.25 7.23
C ILE A 481 3.95 12.94 8.35
N GLY A 482 2.86 12.35 8.84
CA GLY A 482 2.14 12.93 9.97
C GLY A 482 0.93 12.16 10.41
N HIS A 483 0.09 12.81 11.22
CA HIS A 483 -1.12 12.24 11.80
C HIS A 483 -2.40 12.92 11.26
N PRO A 484 -2.81 12.66 10.00
CA PRO A 484 -4.08 13.15 9.47
C PRO A 484 -5.25 12.80 10.41
N ALA A 485 -6.17 13.74 10.59
CA ALA A 485 -7.29 13.70 11.53
C ALA A 485 -6.90 13.45 13.00
N GLY A 486 -5.61 13.60 13.37
CA GLY A 486 -5.11 13.24 14.68
C GLY A 486 -5.07 11.72 14.93
N GLY A 487 -5.18 10.93 13.87
CA GLY A 487 -5.21 9.47 13.88
C GLY A 487 -3.82 8.82 13.87
N THR A 488 -3.73 7.63 13.29
CA THR A 488 -2.48 6.88 13.13
C THR A 488 -1.52 7.59 12.18
N LEU A 489 -0.22 7.31 12.31
CA LEU A 489 0.79 7.87 11.43
C LEU A 489 0.56 7.44 9.95
N GLN A 490 0.66 8.40 9.04
CA GLN A 490 0.56 8.20 7.61
C GLN A 490 1.73 8.86 6.87
N LEU A 491 2.16 8.20 5.79
CA LEU A 491 3.16 8.70 4.84
C LEU A 491 2.52 8.87 3.45
N SER A 492 2.56 10.09 2.93
CA SER A 492 2.02 10.42 1.60
C SER A 492 3.06 10.17 0.52
N LEU A 493 2.86 9.14 -0.32
CA LEU A 493 3.79 8.76 -1.41
C LEU A 493 3.33 9.19 -2.81
N TYR A 494 2.07 9.64 -2.96
CA TYR A 494 1.43 9.97 -4.22
C TYR A 494 0.66 11.31 -4.15
N ASP A 495 0.34 11.89 -5.31
CA ASP A 495 -0.08 13.29 -5.48
C ASP A 495 0.84 14.33 -4.81
N ASN A 496 2.12 14.03 -4.76
CA ASN A 496 3.17 14.74 -4.04
C ASN A 496 4.01 15.63 -4.95
N VAL A 497 3.45 16.69 -5.51
CA VAL A 497 4.14 17.53 -6.51
C VAL A 497 4.40 18.93 -5.95
N LEU A 498 5.66 19.36 -6.00
CA LEU A 498 6.05 20.76 -5.78
C LEU A 498 5.44 21.62 -6.89
N LEU A 499 4.61 22.58 -6.51
CA LEU A 499 3.92 23.49 -7.41
C LEU A 499 4.67 24.81 -7.57
N ASP A 500 5.17 25.36 -6.45
CA ASP A 500 5.87 26.64 -6.44
C ASP A 500 6.67 26.82 -5.14
N SER A 501 7.54 27.82 -5.10
CA SER A 501 8.38 28.11 -3.94
C SER A 501 8.85 29.57 -3.96
N GLU A 502 8.63 30.29 -2.87
CA GLU A 502 8.99 31.69 -2.67
C GLU A 502 9.17 31.94 -1.17
N ASP A 503 10.36 32.35 -0.72
CA ASP A 503 10.68 32.55 0.70
C ASP A 503 9.61 33.42 1.41
N PRO A 504 8.95 32.95 2.49
CA PRO A 504 9.24 31.74 3.28
C PRO A 504 8.38 30.51 2.95
N ARG A 505 7.60 30.52 1.87
CA ARG A 505 6.55 29.54 1.55
C ARG A 505 6.96 28.57 0.46
N ILE A 506 6.49 27.34 0.59
CA ILE A 506 6.59 26.28 -0.43
C ILE A 506 5.18 25.73 -0.70
N HIS A 507 4.77 25.68 -1.96
CA HIS A 507 3.46 25.17 -2.36
C HIS A 507 3.60 23.81 -3.02
N TYR A 508 2.75 22.86 -2.63
CA TYR A 508 2.78 21.51 -3.16
C TYR A 508 1.40 20.86 -3.10
N ARG A 509 1.20 19.81 -3.90
CA ARG A 509 0.09 18.88 -3.73
C ARG A 509 0.52 17.71 -2.86
N THR A 510 -0.42 17.20 -2.07
CA THR A 510 -0.32 15.95 -1.31
C THR A 510 -1.70 15.67 -0.70
N PRO A 511 -2.12 14.41 -0.52
CA PRO A 511 -3.35 14.10 0.18
C PRO A 511 -3.16 14.42 1.67
N THR A 512 -3.65 15.57 2.11
CA THR A 512 -3.65 16.01 3.51
C THR A 512 -5.08 16.32 3.94
N ILE A 513 -5.41 15.99 5.18
CA ILE A 513 -6.68 16.28 5.85
C ILE A 513 -6.30 16.88 7.22
N GLY A 514 -7.17 17.71 7.81
CA GLY A 514 -6.87 18.40 9.08
C GLY A 514 -6.28 17.46 10.13
N GLY A 515 -5.23 17.88 10.87
CA GLY A 515 -4.41 17.04 11.75
C GLY A 515 -2.96 16.84 11.25
N SER A 516 -2.70 17.07 9.96
CA SER A 516 -1.35 17.10 9.38
C SER A 516 -0.54 18.37 9.70
N SER A 517 -1.15 19.38 10.34
CA SER A 517 -0.43 20.58 10.78
C SER A 517 0.77 20.21 11.65
N GLY A 518 1.93 20.74 11.30
CA GLY A 518 3.19 20.52 12.00
C GLY A 518 3.97 19.32 11.47
N SER A 519 3.49 18.69 10.40
CA SER A 519 4.21 17.62 9.71
C SER A 519 5.51 18.09 9.06
N PRO A 520 6.59 17.30 9.13
CA PRO A 520 7.77 17.54 8.32
C PRO A 520 7.48 17.30 6.83
N VAL A 521 8.04 18.18 6.00
CA VAL A 521 7.96 18.13 4.53
C VAL A 521 9.33 17.77 3.98
N PHE A 522 9.40 16.73 3.15
CA PHE A 522 10.65 16.20 2.58
C PHE A 522 10.68 16.33 1.05
N ASN A 523 11.89 16.45 0.50
CA ASN A 523 12.12 16.29 -0.94
C ASN A 523 12.32 14.82 -1.33
N GLN A 524 12.57 14.56 -2.61
CA GLN A 524 12.85 13.22 -3.17
C GLN A 524 14.07 12.50 -2.60
N ASN A 525 14.94 13.20 -1.89
CA ASN A 525 16.12 12.63 -1.23
C ASN A 525 15.91 12.43 0.27
N TRP A 526 14.67 12.53 0.77
CA TRP A 526 14.33 12.49 2.20
C TRP A 526 15.06 13.54 3.04
N GLN A 527 15.37 14.69 2.43
CA GLN A 527 15.88 15.86 3.16
C GLN A 527 14.70 16.72 3.60
N LEU A 528 14.72 17.18 4.85
CA LEU A 528 13.72 18.09 5.39
C LEU A 528 13.83 19.43 4.66
N ILE A 529 12.75 19.85 4.02
CA ILE A 529 12.66 21.13 3.31
C ILE A 529 11.70 22.10 3.99
N GLY A 530 10.75 21.64 4.83
CA GLY A 530 9.82 22.55 5.47
C GLY A 530 8.90 21.94 6.50
N LEU A 531 8.04 22.80 7.04
CA LEU A 531 7.01 22.51 8.03
C LEU A 531 5.64 22.76 7.40
N HIS A 532 4.80 21.73 7.29
CA HIS A 532 3.45 21.89 6.73
C HIS A 532 2.56 22.66 7.70
N HIS A 533 1.84 23.67 7.22
CA HIS A 533 1.04 24.53 8.09
C HIS A 533 -0.38 24.85 7.57
N ALA A 534 -0.59 24.89 6.25
CA ALA A 534 -1.88 25.25 5.67
C ALA A 534 -2.19 24.48 4.39
N GLY A 535 -3.47 24.48 3.99
CA GLY A 535 -3.93 23.96 2.71
C GLY A 535 -5.28 24.57 2.31
N SER A 536 -5.47 24.81 1.01
CA SER A 536 -6.71 25.41 0.48
C SER A 536 -6.93 25.02 -0.98
N LYS A 537 -8.20 24.89 -1.39
CA LYS A 537 -8.59 24.73 -2.80
C LYS A 537 -8.37 26.00 -3.63
N ASP A 538 -8.28 27.14 -2.96
CA ASP A 538 -8.13 28.46 -3.56
C ASP A 538 -6.93 29.20 -2.96
N MET A 539 -5.74 28.59 -3.01
CA MET A 539 -4.51 29.20 -2.49
C MET A 539 -3.93 30.19 -3.52
N PRO A 540 -3.56 31.43 -3.14
CA PRO A 540 -2.92 32.37 -4.06
C PRO A 540 -1.63 31.79 -4.63
N MET A 541 -1.34 32.03 -5.91
CA MET A 541 -0.06 31.59 -6.48
C MET A 541 1.10 32.40 -5.90
N LEU A 542 2.27 31.77 -5.75
CA LEU A 542 3.51 32.43 -5.33
C LEU A 542 4.19 33.16 -6.51
N ASN A 543 5.29 33.86 -6.21
CA ASN A 543 6.18 34.50 -7.18
C ASN A 543 5.48 35.59 -8.01
N GLY A 544 4.54 36.31 -7.40
CA GLY A 544 3.77 37.37 -8.06
C GLY A 544 2.87 36.91 -9.22
N LYS A 545 2.66 35.60 -9.38
CA LYS A 545 1.80 35.05 -10.43
C LYS A 545 0.34 35.37 -10.13
N PRO A 546 -0.44 35.89 -11.09
CA PRO A 546 -1.87 36.12 -10.87
C PRO A 546 -2.64 34.79 -10.84
N GLY A 547 -3.56 34.63 -9.89
CA GLY A 547 -4.48 33.50 -9.82
C GLY A 547 -4.49 32.77 -8.48
N ARG A 548 -5.27 31.68 -8.42
CA ARG A 548 -5.38 30.78 -7.26
C ARG A 548 -5.40 29.33 -7.74
N TYR A 549 -4.92 28.38 -6.94
CA TYR A 549 -5.00 26.95 -7.21
C TYR A 549 -5.14 26.13 -5.93
N GLU A 550 -5.52 24.87 -6.08
CA GLU A 550 -5.54 23.91 -4.97
C GLU A 550 -4.11 23.55 -4.57
N ALA A 551 -3.74 23.88 -3.33
CA ALA A 551 -2.41 23.65 -2.80
C ALA A 551 -2.41 23.41 -1.29
N ASN A 552 -1.38 22.69 -0.86
CA ASN A 552 -0.84 22.78 0.48
C ASN A 552 0.32 23.76 0.51
N GLU A 553 0.50 24.40 1.66
CA GLU A 553 1.58 25.33 1.96
C GLU A 553 2.42 24.78 3.13
N GLY A 554 3.73 24.90 2.98
CA GLY A 554 4.68 24.69 4.06
C GLY A 554 5.57 25.92 4.22
N ILE A 555 6.15 26.07 5.41
CA ILE A 555 7.17 27.07 5.70
C ILE A 555 8.54 26.45 5.45
N TRP A 556 9.35 27.11 4.63
CA TRP A 556 10.68 26.64 4.26
C TRP A 556 11.59 26.59 5.48
N ILE A 557 12.26 25.45 5.69
CA ILE A 557 13.02 25.20 6.92
C ILE A 557 14.17 26.19 7.13
N GLN A 558 14.75 26.74 6.06
CA GLN A 558 15.80 27.76 6.19
C GLN A 558 15.25 29.12 6.64
N ALA A 559 13.98 29.44 6.34
CA ALA A 559 13.33 30.65 6.86
C ALA A 559 13.13 30.56 8.38
N ILE A 560 12.73 29.38 8.87
CA ILE A 560 12.64 29.06 10.31
C ILE A 560 14.02 29.21 10.97
N LYS A 561 15.08 28.68 10.34
CA LYS A 561 16.45 28.81 10.85
C LYS A 561 16.90 30.27 10.95
N ARG A 562 16.61 31.10 9.94
CA ARG A 562 16.92 32.54 9.97
C ARG A 562 16.18 33.24 11.09
N GLY A 563 14.87 33.02 11.24
CA GLY A 563 14.09 33.61 12.32
C GLY A 563 14.59 33.21 13.71
N LEU A 564 15.04 31.96 13.88
CA LEU A 564 15.67 31.51 15.14
C LEU A 564 17.04 32.16 15.38
N SER A 565 17.87 32.32 14.34
CA SER A 565 19.14 33.05 14.45
C SER A 565 18.89 34.50 14.89
N ASP A 566 17.96 35.19 14.25
CA ASP A 566 17.61 36.58 14.58
C ASP A 566 17.14 36.69 16.04
N PHE A 567 16.33 35.74 16.52
CA PHE A 567 15.91 35.65 17.92
C PHE A 567 17.07 35.45 18.89
N PHE A 568 18.15 34.75 18.50
CA PHE A 568 19.31 34.55 19.37
C PHE A 568 20.32 35.70 19.34
N GLU A 569 20.24 36.56 18.34
CA GLU A 569 21.09 37.75 18.18
C GLU A 569 20.51 39.00 18.86
N HIS A 570 19.20 38.99 19.12
CA HIS A 570 18.44 40.03 19.82
C HIS A 570 17.97 39.53 21.20
#